data_AF-A0A927W3Q3-F1
#
_entry.id   AF-A0A927W3Q3-F1
#
_cell.length_a   1.000
_cell.length_b   1.000
_cell.length_c   1.000
_cell.angle_alpha   90.00
_cell.angle_beta   90.00
_cell.angle_gamma   90.00
#
_symmetry.space_group_name_H-M   'P 1'
#
loop_
_entity.id
_entity.type
_entity.pdbx_description
1 polymer ?
#
loop_
_entity_poly.entity_id
_entity_poly.type
_entity_poly.pdbx_seq_one_letter_code
_entity_poly.pdbx_strand_id
1 'polypeptide(L)'
;MSNSLKLILRTFLLILFMAVGAWLNTVIDRFAASTGDFNFLAHIALYLVYLGMGVLLGTMVNPRFTKNSNRAIYLVPILLFVAIGISPVLYAILPHLPLSGLFAYLGQFSYASWLFVGTFSQLAFR
;
A
#
# COMPACT_ATOMS: atom_id res chain seq x y z
N MET A 1 8.99 -6.61 21.89
CA MET A 1 8.65 -6.90 20.47
C MET A 1 9.90 -6.70 19.61
N SER A 2 10.34 -7.72 18.86
CA SER A 2 11.53 -7.63 17.98
C SER A 2 11.36 -6.54 16.92
N ASN A 3 12.44 -5.85 16.54
CA ASN A 3 12.44 -4.87 15.45
C ASN A 3 11.88 -5.46 14.15
N SER A 4 12.12 -6.75 13.94
CA SER A 4 11.58 -7.54 12.84
C SER A 4 10.06 -7.60 12.83
N LEU A 5 9.48 -7.91 13.98
CA LEU A 5 8.03 -8.03 14.13
C LEU A 5 7.34 -6.66 14.02
N LYS A 6 8.01 -5.58 14.48
CA LYS A 6 7.53 -4.21 14.30
C LYS A 6 7.49 -3.81 12.81
N LEU A 7 8.49 -4.18 12.02
CA LEU A 7 8.51 -3.91 10.58
C LEU A 7 7.33 -4.61 9.89
N ILE A 8 7.18 -5.91 10.13
CA ILE A 8 6.10 -6.71 9.55
C ILE A 8 4.72 -6.15 9.94
N LEU A 9 4.51 -5.82 11.22
CA LEU A 9 3.26 -5.21 11.68
C LEU A 9 2.96 -3.90 10.93
N ARG A 10 3.97 -3.05 10.74
CA ARG A 10 3.80 -1.78 10.04
C ARG A 10 3.56 -1.98 8.54
N THR A 11 4.13 -3.00 7.92
CA THR A 11 3.80 -3.42 6.55
C THR A 11 2.34 -3.84 6.45
N PHE A 12 1.83 -4.63 7.39
CA PHE A 12 0.40 -4.97 7.43
C PHE A 12 -0.49 -3.75 7.66
N LEU A 13 -0.06 -2.78 8.47
CA LEU A 13 -0.77 -1.51 8.62
C LEU A 13 -0.83 -0.74 7.30
N LEU A 14 0.27 -0.67 6.52
CA LEU A 14 0.24 -0.05 5.20
C LEU A 14 -0.76 -0.74 4.25
N ILE A 15 -0.80 -2.06 4.25
CA ILE A 15 -1.77 -2.83 3.45
C ILE A 15 -3.20 -2.56 3.93
N LEU A 16 -3.42 -2.45 5.24
CA LEU A 16 -4.71 -2.08 5.80
C LEU A 16 -5.14 -0.68 5.34
N PHE A 17 -4.24 0.30 5.33
CA PHE A 17 -4.51 1.64 4.79
C PHE A 17 -4.87 1.60 3.30
N MET A 18 -4.18 0.76 2.50
CA MET A 18 -4.55 0.56 1.08
C MET A 18 -5.95 -0.05 0.95
N ALA A 19 -6.30 -1.05 1.76
CA ALA A 19 -7.63 -1.66 1.74
C ALA A 19 -8.72 -0.67 2.15
N VAL A 20 -8.49 0.10 3.22
CA VAL A 20 -9.40 1.16 3.68
C VAL A 20 -9.53 2.25 2.61
N GLY A 21 -8.43 2.66 1.98
CA GLY A 21 -8.45 3.66 0.92
C GLY A 21 -9.22 3.19 -0.32
N ALA A 22 -9.03 1.94 -0.74
CA ALA A 22 -9.76 1.36 -1.86
C ALA A 22 -11.25 1.24 -1.55
N TRP A 23 -11.60 0.88 -0.31
CA TRP A 23 -12.98 0.88 0.17
C TRP A 23 -13.58 2.27 0.10
N LEU A 24 -12.86 3.26 0.65
CA LEU A 24 -13.31 4.64 0.67
C LEU A 24 -13.57 5.14 -0.76
N ASN A 25 -12.67 4.84 -1.70
CA ASN A 25 -12.82 5.21 -3.10
C ASN A 25 -14.10 4.62 -3.72
N THR A 26 -14.40 3.34 -3.47
CA THR A 26 -15.64 2.72 -3.99
C THR A 26 -16.92 3.29 -3.37
N VAL A 27 -16.88 3.68 -2.09
CA VAL A 27 -18.01 4.30 -1.40
C VAL A 27 -18.23 5.71 -1.94
N ILE A 28 -17.15 6.47 -2.08
CA ILE A 28 -17.12 7.79 -2.68
C ILE A 28 -17.76 7.79 -4.06
N ASP A 29 -17.33 6.89 -4.96
CA ASP A 29 -17.83 6.87 -6.34
C ASP A 29 -19.35 6.64 -6.37
N ARG A 30 -19.85 5.79 -5.47
CA ARG A 30 -21.29 5.51 -5.33
C ARG A 30 -22.07 6.71 -4.79
N PHE A 31 -21.50 7.45 -3.83
CA PHE A 31 -22.14 8.65 -3.26
C PHE A 31 -22.08 9.83 -4.23
N ALA A 32 -20.96 10.02 -4.92
CA ALA A 32 -20.78 11.07 -5.93
C ALA A 32 -21.79 10.90 -7.08
N ALA A 33 -22.00 9.66 -7.53
CA ALA A 33 -23.00 9.34 -8.56
C ALA A 33 -24.44 9.66 -8.14
N SER A 34 -24.76 9.67 -6.84
CA SER A 34 -26.13 9.88 -6.34
C SER A 34 -26.43 11.32 -5.89
N THR A 35 -25.41 12.10 -5.52
CA THR A 35 -25.61 13.44 -4.91
C THR A 35 -24.91 14.59 -5.66
N GLY A 36 -24.12 14.31 -6.69
CA GLY A 36 -23.61 15.31 -7.65
C GLY A 36 -22.50 16.25 -7.17
N ASP A 37 -22.30 16.47 -5.87
CA ASP A 37 -21.52 17.63 -5.40
C ASP A 37 -20.50 17.37 -4.26
N PHE A 38 -20.29 16.12 -3.84
CA PHE A 38 -19.39 15.79 -2.71
C PHE A 38 -18.01 15.25 -3.11
N ASN A 39 -17.62 15.40 -4.38
CA ASN A 39 -16.31 14.95 -4.89
C ASN A 39 -15.13 15.56 -4.12
N PHE A 40 -15.26 16.77 -3.58
CA PHE A 40 -14.19 17.39 -2.79
C PHE A 40 -13.89 16.66 -1.47
N LEU A 41 -14.94 16.30 -0.72
CA LEU A 41 -14.80 15.58 0.57
C LEU A 41 -14.13 14.22 0.38
N ALA A 42 -14.47 13.58 -0.73
CA ALA A 42 -13.88 12.33 -1.18
C ALA A 42 -12.36 12.42 -1.40
N HIS A 43 -11.90 13.46 -2.11
CA HIS A 43 -10.47 13.68 -2.34
C HIS A 43 -9.71 13.93 -1.03
N ILE A 44 -10.28 14.72 -0.11
CA ILE A 44 -9.67 14.97 1.20
C ILE A 44 -9.45 13.65 1.95
N ALA A 45 -10.47 12.78 1.97
CA ALA A 45 -10.38 11.54 2.71
C ALA A 45 -9.31 10.59 2.12
N LEU A 46 -9.20 10.52 0.79
CA LEU A 46 -8.10 9.80 0.14
C LEU A 46 -6.72 10.41 0.45
N TYR A 47 -6.61 11.74 0.46
CA TYR A 47 -5.36 12.41 0.86
C TYR A 47 -4.95 12.06 2.29
N LEU A 48 -5.90 11.96 3.22
CA LEU A 48 -5.62 11.53 4.60
C LEU A 48 -5.10 10.08 4.66
N VAL A 49 -5.62 9.19 3.82
CA VAL A 49 -5.11 7.81 3.69
C VAL A 49 -3.65 7.83 3.21
N TYR A 50 -3.35 8.56 2.13
CA TYR A 50 -1.98 8.69 1.62
C TYR A 50 -1.03 9.33 2.63
N LEU A 51 -1.49 10.34 3.37
CA LEU A 51 -0.73 10.97 4.45
C LEU A 51 -0.40 9.95 5.55
N GLY A 52 -1.39 9.16 6.00
CA GLY A 52 -1.20 8.09 6.97
C GLY A 52 -0.18 7.05 6.51
N MET A 53 -0.25 6.65 5.24
CA MET A 53 0.73 5.76 4.62
C MET A 53 2.14 6.36 4.61
N GLY A 54 2.28 7.63 4.24
CA GLY A 54 3.56 8.35 4.24
C GLY A 54 4.19 8.46 5.63
N VAL A 55 3.38 8.79 6.64
CA VAL A 55 3.82 8.82 8.05
C VAL A 55 4.32 7.45 8.49
N LEU A 56 3.56 6.38 8.22
CA LEU A 56 3.97 5.01 8.53
C LEU A 56 5.28 4.63 7.85
N LEU A 57 5.44 4.94 6.56
CA LEU A 57 6.68 4.70 5.81
C LEU A 57 7.87 5.43 6.45
N GLY A 58 7.70 6.71 6.79
CA GLY A 58 8.74 7.51 7.45
C GLY A 58 9.20 6.90 8.79
N THR A 59 8.30 6.29 9.55
CA THR A 59 8.69 5.60 10.79
C THR A 59 9.52 4.32 10.56
N MET A 60 9.44 3.72 9.36
CA MET A 60 10.16 2.49 8.98
C MET A 60 11.54 2.75 8.39
N VAL A 61 11.77 3.92 7.78
CA VAL A 61 13.06 4.34 7.20
C VAL A 61 14.05 4.80 8.29
N ASN A 62 13.66 4.82 9.56
CA ASN A 62 14.49 5.30 10.67
C ASN A 62 15.79 4.46 10.84
N PRO A 63 16.98 5.10 10.96
CA PRO A 63 18.29 4.42 11.10
C PRO A 63 18.39 3.35 12.20
N ARG A 64 17.49 3.40 13.19
CA ARG A 64 17.43 2.37 14.24
C ARG A 64 16.99 0.99 13.72
N PHE A 65 16.28 0.91 12.60
CA PHE A 65 15.85 -0.36 11.98
C PHE A 65 16.85 -0.91 10.97
N THR A 66 17.67 -0.05 10.35
CA THR A 66 18.68 -0.44 9.36
C THR A 66 19.97 -0.98 9.98
N LYS A 67 20.15 -0.86 11.30
CA LYS A 67 21.38 -1.27 12.01
C LYS A 67 21.51 -2.78 12.23
N ASN A 68 20.48 -3.58 11.94
CA ASN A 68 20.49 -5.03 12.15
C ASN A 68 20.96 -5.79 10.90
N SER A 69 21.87 -6.75 11.11
CA SER A 69 22.53 -7.61 10.12
C SER A 69 21.61 -8.34 9.12
N ASN A 70 20.32 -8.54 9.43
CA ASN A 70 19.43 -9.33 8.60
C ASN A 70 18.64 -8.49 7.57
N ARG A 71 19.33 -8.08 6.50
CA ARG A 71 18.74 -7.37 5.34
C ARG A 71 17.59 -8.15 4.66
N ALA A 72 17.55 -9.48 4.80
CA ALA A 72 16.51 -10.32 4.21
C ALA A 72 15.11 -9.99 4.74
N ILE A 73 14.99 -9.30 5.88
CA ILE A 73 13.69 -8.94 6.42
C ILE A 73 12.92 -7.95 5.55
N TYR A 74 13.60 -7.13 4.75
CA TYR A 74 12.98 -6.21 3.82
C TYR A 74 12.42 -6.93 2.58
N LEU A 75 12.79 -8.19 2.33
CA LEU A 75 12.23 -8.97 1.21
C LEU A 75 10.72 -9.19 1.37
N VAL A 76 10.24 -9.36 2.60
CA VAL A 76 8.81 -9.56 2.87
C VAL A 76 7.97 -8.35 2.40
N PRO A 77 8.23 -7.11 2.86
CA PRO A 77 7.49 -5.95 2.35
C PRO A 77 7.71 -5.74 0.84
N ILE A 78 8.92 -5.97 0.31
CA ILE A 78 9.18 -5.86 -1.14
C ILE A 78 8.26 -6.78 -1.93
N LEU A 79 8.21 -8.08 -1.60
CA LEU A 79 7.39 -9.06 -2.33
C LEU A 79 5.90 -8.71 -2.25
N LEU A 80 5.40 -8.28 -1.09
CA LEU A 80 4.01 -7.86 -0.93
C LEU A 80 3.68 -6.65 -1.81
N PHE A 81 4.54 -5.63 -1.80
CA PHE A 81 4.28 -4.43 -2.61
C PHE A 81 4.53 -4.66 -4.11
N VAL A 82 5.42 -5.57 -4.50
CA VAL A 82 5.54 -6.00 -5.91
C VAL A 82 4.25 -6.70 -6.36
N ALA A 83 3.69 -7.62 -5.55
CA ALA A 83 2.45 -8.31 -5.87
C ALA A 83 1.27 -7.33 -6.06
N ILE A 84 1.18 -6.30 -5.23
CA ILE A 84 0.17 -5.24 -5.38
C ILE A 84 0.52 -4.32 -6.57
N GLY A 85 1.79 -4.00 -6.78
CA GLY A 85 2.24 -3.11 -7.85
C GLY A 85 1.99 -3.67 -9.24
N ILE A 86 2.19 -4.98 -9.42
CA ILE A 86 1.96 -5.67 -10.70
C ILE A 86 0.49 -6.05 -10.92
N SER A 87 -0.36 -5.91 -9.90
CA SER A 87 -1.76 -6.33 -9.95
C SER A 87 -2.58 -5.75 -11.11
N PRO A 88 -2.38 -4.48 -11.58
CA PRO A 88 -3.12 -3.98 -12.75
C PRO A 88 -2.75 -4.72 -14.04
N VAL A 89 -1.47 -5.10 -14.18
CA VAL A 89 -0.98 -5.86 -15.33
C VAL A 89 -1.51 -7.30 -15.27
N LEU A 90 -1.48 -7.92 -14.08
CA LEU A 90 -2.05 -9.26 -13.89
C LEU A 90 -3.56 -9.28 -14.18
N TYR A 91 -4.30 -8.26 -13.76
CA TYR A 91 -5.72 -8.13 -14.05
C TYR A 91 -5.99 -7.97 -15.56
N ALA A 92 -5.18 -7.19 -16.26
CA ALA A 92 -5.29 -7.00 -17.71
C ALA A 92 -5.04 -8.29 -18.51
N ILE A 93 -4.11 -9.14 -18.06
CA ILE A 93 -3.74 -10.38 -18.77
C ILE A 93 -4.61 -11.56 -18.33
N LEU A 94 -4.98 -11.63 -17.05
CA LEU A 94 -5.66 -12.78 -16.42
C LEU A 94 -6.87 -12.32 -15.58
N PRO A 95 -7.94 -11.79 -16.21
CA PRO A 95 -9.08 -11.21 -15.50
C PRO A 95 -9.92 -12.23 -14.71
N HIS A 96 -9.82 -13.53 -15.04
CA HIS A 96 -10.63 -14.60 -14.45
C HIS A 96 -9.97 -15.34 -13.28
N LEU A 97 -8.81 -14.89 -12.80
CA LEU A 97 -8.20 -15.49 -11.61
C LEU A 97 -9.10 -15.31 -10.38
N PRO A 98 -9.14 -16.28 -9.46
CA PRO A 98 -9.96 -16.20 -8.24
C PRO A 98 -9.59 -15.02 -7.33
N LEU A 99 -8.42 -14.40 -7.55
CA LEU A 99 -7.93 -13.21 -6.83
C LEU A 99 -8.08 -11.91 -7.63
N SER A 100 -8.69 -11.94 -8.82
CA SER A 100 -8.77 -10.78 -9.71
C SER A 100 -9.52 -9.59 -9.09
N GLY A 101 -10.54 -9.84 -8.26
CA GLY A 101 -11.24 -8.80 -7.52
C GLY A 101 -10.36 -8.10 -6.47
N LEU A 102 -9.53 -8.85 -5.76
CA LEU A 102 -8.59 -8.29 -4.77
C LEU A 102 -7.46 -7.51 -5.46
N PHE A 103 -6.99 -8.00 -6.61
CA PHE A 103 -6.00 -7.34 -7.44
C PHE A 103 -6.53 -6.06 -8.08
N ALA A 104 -7.76 -6.05 -8.58
CA ALA A 104 -8.40 -4.83 -9.08
C ALA A 104 -8.58 -3.79 -7.95
N TYR A 105 -8.89 -4.26 -6.74
CA TYR A 105 -9.14 -3.40 -5.58
C TYR A 105 -7.86 -2.76 -5.03
N LEU A 106 -6.83 -3.55 -4.73
CA LEU A 106 -5.54 -3.03 -4.25
C LEU A 106 -4.71 -2.39 -5.36
N GLY A 107 -4.98 -2.73 -6.64
CA GLY A 107 -4.33 -2.16 -7.81
C GLY A 107 -4.52 -0.65 -7.96
N GLN A 108 -5.53 -0.07 -7.31
CA GLN A 108 -5.70 1.38 -7.19
C GLN A 108 -4.48 2.07 -6.58
N PHE A 109 -3.73 1.35 -5.73
CA PHE A 109 -2.51 1.85 -5.08
C PHE A 109 -1.22 1.35 -5.75
N SER A 110 -1.28 0.84 -6.98
CA SER A 110 -0.11 0.29 -7.68
C SER A 110 1.09 1.23 -7.69
N TYR A 111 0.88 2.52 -8.00
CA TYR A 111 1.94 3.53 -7.98
C TYR A 111 2.58 3.69 -6.59
N ALA A 112 1.77 3.80 -5.54
CA ALA A 112 2.26 3.87 -4.16
C ALA A 112 3.03 2.60 -3.76
N SER A 113 2.55 1.45 -4.22
CA SER A 113 3.23 0.16 -4.05
C SER A 113 4.62 0.17 -4.65
N TRP A 114 4.79 0.66 -5.88
CA TRP A 114 6.10 0.77 -6.52
C TRP A 114 7.04 1.73 -5.79
N LEU A 115 6.54 2.85 -5.26
CA LEU A 115 7.33 3.74 -4.39
C LEU A 115 7.81 3.02 -3.12
N PHE A 116 6.97 2.20 -2.52
CA PHE A 116 7.35 1.41 -1.35
C PHE A 116 8.37 0.33 -1.70
N VAL A 117 8.23 -0.36 -2.83
CA VAL A 117 9.25 -1.29 -3.35
C VAL A 117 10.59 -0.58 -3.44
N GLY A 118 10.65 0.58 -4.11
CA GLY A 118 11.90 1.36 -4.22
C GLY A 118 12.48 1.75 -2.86
N THR A 119 11.62 2.16 -1.92
CA THR A 119 12.04 2.54 -0.56
C THR A 119 12.63 1.36 0.21
N PHE A 120 11.94 0.20 0.22
CA PHE A 120 12.40 -0.98 0.94
C PHE A 120 13.59 -1.66 0.25
N SER A 121 13.68 -1.64 -1.08
CA SER A 121 14.86 -2.07 -1.81
C SER A 121 16.07 -1.23 -1.43
N GLN A 122 15.92 0.10 -1.36
CA GLN A 122 17.01 0.96 -0.92
C GLN A 122 17.45 0.66 0.52
N LEU A 123 16.51 0.37 1.42
CA LEU A 123 16.83 -0.05 2.80
C LEU A 123 17.50 -1.43 2.87
N ALA A 124 17.20 -2.34 1.95
CA ALA A 124 17.81 -3.66 1.89
C ALA A 124 19.28 -3.62 1.42
N PHE A 125 19.65 -2.65 0.57
CA PHE A 125 21.01 -2.53 0.03
C PHE A 125 21.91 -1.52 0.76
N ARG A 126 21.34 -0.68 1.63
CA ARG A 126 22.11 0.14 2.59
C ARG A 126 22.67 -0.73 3.72
#